data_AF-A0A0U9H3P9-F1
#
_entry.id   AF-A0A0U9H3P9-F1
#
_cell.length_a   1.000
_cell.length_b   1.000
_cell.length_c   1.000
_cell.angle_alpha   90.00
_cell.angle_beta   90.00
_cell.angle_gamma   90.00
#
_symmetry.space_group_name_H-M   'P 1'
#
loop_
_entity.id
_entity.type
_entity.pdbx_description
1 polymer ?
#
loop_
_entity_poly.entity_id
_entity_poly.type
_entity_poly.pdbx_seq_one_letter_code
_entity_poly.pdbx_strand_id
1 'polypeptide(L)'
;MARYLFRETTFSNFIWINGGTAFYNLQSVHVEKRTSHRVALEVHDNHGNYYGRRVLPGRGGWHGSELADVLSLPRGKAYKVKMVNLDSGTVNIYQGEVYYG
;
A
#
# COMPACT_ATOMS: atom_id res chain seq x y z
N MET A 1 -13.06 -2.43 13.20
CA MET A 1 -11.96 -1.91 12.38
C MET A 1 -10.65 -2.41 12.98
N ALA A 2 -9.91 -3.20 12.21
CA ALA A 2 -8.62 -3.76 12.58
C ALA A 2 -7.48 -2.98 11.91
N ARG A 3 -6.27 -3.14 12.43
CA ARG A 3 -5.06 -2.50 11.90
C ARG A 3 -3.91 -3.50 11.83
N TYR A 4 -3.19 -3.48 10.71
CA TYR A 4 -1.95 -4.20 10.51
C TYR A 4 -0.80 -3.21 10.42
N LEU A 5 0.25 -3.43 11.21
CA LEU A 5 1.44 -2.58 11.23
C LEU A 5 2.58 -3.29 10.49
N PHE A 6 3.26 -2.59 9.59
CA PHE A 6 4.50 -3.05 8.99
C PHE A 6 5.67 -2.15 9.39
N ARG A 7 6.82 -2.79 9.54
CA ARG A 7 8.06 -2.17 9.98
C ARG A 7 8.90 -1.70 8.79
N GLU A 8 10.08 -1.18 9.10
CA GLU A 8 11.06 -0.69 8.13
C GLU A 8 11.33 -1.72 7.02
N THR A 9 11.36 -1.23 5.78
CA THR A 9 11.68 -2.04 4.61
C THR A 9 12.26 -1.18 3.48
N THR A 10 12.98 -1.83 2.58
CA THR A 10 13.51 -1.21 1.37
C THR A 10 13.15 -2.02 0.13
N PHE A 11 12.92 -1.36 -1.00
CA PHE A 11 12.67 -2.03 -2.28
C PHE A 11 13.04 -1.13 -3.46
N SER A 12 13.53 -1.72 -4.53
CA SER A 12 13.90 -1.00 -5.77
C SER A 12 12.80 -1.05 -6.84
N ASN A 13 12.09 -2.18 -6.93
CA ASN A 13 10.96 -2.36 -7.86
C ASN A 13 9.63 -2.34 -7.11
N PHE A 14 9.33 -3.42 -6.38
CA PHE A 14 8.12 -3.48 -5.57
C PHE A 14 8.30 -4.37 -4.35
N ILE A 15 7.37 -4.23 -3.41
CA ILE A 15 7.17 -5.17 -2.30
C ILE A 15 5.69 -5.36 -2.02
N TRP A 16 5.31 -6.56 -1.61
CA TRP A 16 3.96 -6.80 -1.10
C TRP A 16 3.87 -6.43 0.38
N ILE A 17 2.82 -5.69 0.76
CA ILE A 17 2.52 -5.49 2.17
C ILE A 17 2.06 -6.83 2.76
N ASN A 18 2.54 -7.16 3.97
CA ASN A 18 2.23 -8.42 4.66
C ASN A 18 2.54 -9.68 3.81
N GLY A 19 3.63 -9.64 3.04
CA GLY A 19 4.05 -10.77 2.19
C GLY A 19 3.04 -11.15 1.11
N GLY A 20 2.07 -10.29 0.80
CA GLY A 20 1.01 -10.58 -0.17
C GLY A 20 -0.21 -11.27 0.43
N THR A 21 -0.31 -11.32 1.77
CA THR A 21 -1.53 -11.73 2.46
C THR A 21 -2.64 -10.70 2.21
N ALA A 22 -3.85 -11.18 1.92
CA ALA A 22 -4.98 -10.31 1.63
C ALA A 22 -5.61 -9.74 2.92
N PHE A 23 -6.09 -8.51 2.84
CA PHE A 23 -6.85 -7.82 3.87
C PHE A 23 -8.34 -7.84 3.49
N TYR A 24 -9.18 -8.43 4.35
CA TYR A 24 -10.63 -8.42 4.19
C TYR A 24 -11.19 -7.04 4.50
N ASN A 25 -12.08 -6.52 3.63
CA ASN A 25 -12.60 -5.14 3.72
C ASN A 25 -11.47 -4.11 3.86
N LEU A 26 -10.52 -4.11 2.93
CA LEU A 26 -9.44 -3.11 2.88
C LEU A 26 -10.03 -1.70 2.86
N GLN A 27 -9.55 -0.80 3.73
CA GLN A 27 -10.01 0.58 3.83
C GLN A 27 -8.95 1.57 3.38
N SER A 28 -7.86 1.70 4.14
CA SER A 28 -6.81 2.69 3.87
C SER A 28 -5.42 2.16 4.19
N VAL A 29 -4.42 2.81 3.61
CA VAL A 29 -3.01 2.50 3.81
C VAL A 29 -2.25 3.78 4.04
N HIS A 30 -1.52 3.85 5.17
CA HIS A 30 -0.63 4.96 5.51
C HIS A 30 0.81 4.46 5.55
N VAL A 31 1.71 5.25 5.00
CA VAL A 31 3.12 4.91 4.82
C VAL A 31 3.99 6.08 5.22
N GLU A 32 4.99 5.84 6.07
CA GLU A 32 6.04 6.80 6.37
C GLU A 32 7.27 6.52 5.49
N LYS A 33 7.55 7.45 4.56
CA LYS A 33 8.68 7.34 3.64
C LYS A 33 9.88 8.11 4.16
N ARG A 34 11.05 7.49 4.19
CA ARG A 34 12.31 8.22 4.42
C ARG A 34 12.79 8.91 3.15
N THR A 35 12.49 8.35 1.99
CA THR A 35 12.92 8.89 0.70
C THR A 35 11.80 9.68 0.00
N SER A 36 12.21 10.51 -0.96
CA SER A 36 11.29 11.34 -1.76
C SER A 36 10.81 10.66 -3.05
N HIS A 37 10.83 9.33 -3.12
CA HIS A 37 10.34 8.60 -4.30
C HIS A 37 8.81 8.58 -4.33
N ARG A 38 8.23 8.61 -5.52
CA ARG A 38 6.81 8.32 -5.75
C ARG A 38 6.58 6.82 -5.61
N VAL A 39 5.56 6.46 -4.83
CA VAL A 39 5.20 5.06 -4.57
C VAL A 39 3.75 4.86 -4.97
N ALA A 40 3.48 3.90 -5.84
CA ALA A 40 2.12 3.44 -6.08
C ALA A 40 1.73 2.37 -5.06
N LEU A 41 0.57 2.55 -4.45
CA LEU A 41 -0.17 1.53 -3.72
C LEU A 41 -1.09 0.83 -4.71
N GLU A 42 -0.66 -0.30 -5.26
CA GLU A 42 -1.46 -1.14 -6.14
C GLU A 42 -2.30 -2.10 -5.31
N VAL A 43 -3.58 -2.18 -5.64
CA VAL A 43 -4.55 -3.09 -5.03
C VAL A 43 -4.82 -4.22 -6.01
N HIS A 44 -4.70 -5.44 -5.52
CA HIS A 44 -4.99 -6.67 -6.25
C HIS A 44 -6.09 -7.45 -5.51
N ASP A 45 -6.92 -8.20 -6.24
CA ASP A 45 -7.86 -9.14 -5.61
C ASP A 45 -7.12 -10.33 -4.98
N ASN A 46 -7.86 -11.23 -4.32
CA ASN A 46 -7.27 -12.41 -3.69
C ASN A 46 -6.60 -13.38 -4.69
N HIS A 47 -7.04 -13.38 -5.95
CA HIS A 47 -6.45 -14.19 -7.02
C HIS A 47 -5.21 -13.52 -7.65
N GLY A 48 -4.88 -12.29 -7.25
CA GLY A 48 -3.74 -11.53 -7.74
C GLY A 48 -4.05 -10.63 -8.95
N ASN A 49 -5.31 -10.56 -9.39
CA ASN A 49 -5.70 -9.68 -10.48
C ASN A 49 -5.60 -8.22 -10.03
N TYR A 50 -5.02 -7.38 -10.88
CA TYR A 50 -4.92 -5.95 -10.61
C TYR A 50 -6.31 -5.31 -10.58
N TYR A 51 -6.58 -4.52 -9.55
CA TYR A 51 -7.84 -3.81 -9.37
C TYR A 51 -7.69 -2.31 -9.65
N GLY A 52 -6.64 -1.68 -9.10
CA GLY A 52 -6.42 -0.25 -9.21
C GLY A 52 -5.21 0.21 -8.40
N ARG A 53 -4.89 1.50 -8.44
CA ARG A 53 -3.76 2.04 -7.68
C ARG A 53 -3.94 3.48 -7.24
N ARG A 54 -3.21 3.87 -6.21
CA ARG A 54 -3.01 5.27 -5.83
C ARG A 54 -1.55 5.63 -5.67
N VAL A 55 -1.20 6.84 -6.07
CA VAL A 55 0.19 7.31 -6.07
C VAL A 55 0.41 8.23 -4.87
N LEU A 56 1.34 7.85 -4.01
CA LEU A 56 1.86 8.71 -2.94
C LEU A 56 2.89 9.69 -3.55
N PRO A 57 2.89 10.96 -3.14
CA PRO A 57 3.72 12.00 -3.74
C PRO A 57 5.21 11.78 -3.46
N GLY A 58 6.06 12.35 -4.31
CA GLY A 58 7.53 12.27 -4.20
C GLY A 58 8.14 13.16 -3.12
N ARG A 59 7.78 12.92 -1.86
CA ARG A 59 8.37 13.58 -0.67
C ARG A 59 8.43 12.61 0.51
N GLY A 60 9.36 12.84 1.44
CA GLY A 60 9.44 12.06 2.69
C GLY A 60 8.25 12.31 3.63
N GLY A 61 8.23 11.60 4.76
CA GLY A 61 7.20 11.69 5.81
C GLY A 61 5.99 10.78 5.59
N TRP A 62 4.95 11.00 6.39
CA TRP A 62 3.70 10.26 6.36
C TRP A 62 2.81 10.63 5.17
N HIS A 63 2.29 9.60 4.49
CA HIS A 63 1.30 9.75 3.42
C HIS A 63 0.23 8.66 3.59
N GLY A 64 -1.04 9.05 3.48
CA GLY A 64 -2.19 8.14 3.56
C GLY A 64 -3.00 8.12 2.27
N SER A 65 -3.70 7.02 2.03
CA SER A 65 -4.71 6.92 0.97
C SER A 65 -5.90 6.08 1.43
N GLU A 66 -7.09 6.64 1.32
CA GLU A 66 -8.39 5.96 1.49
C GLU A 66 -8.68 5.09 0.26
N LEU A 67 -8.07 3.90 0.19
CA LEU A 67 -8.13 3.02 -0.98
C LEU A 67 -9.55 2.53 -1.28
N ALA A 68 -10.35 2.22 -0.25
CA ALA A 68 -11.73 1.76 -0.42
C ALA A 68 -12.58 2.77 -1.19
N ASP A 69 -12.59 4.02 -0.72
CA ASP A 69 -13.44 5.07 -1.28
C ASP A 69 -12.96 5.47 -2.67
N VAL A 70 -11.64 5.62 -2.81
CA VAL A 70 -11.04 6.13 -4.05
C VAL A 70 -11.08 5.12 -5.19
N LEU A 71 -10.93 3.83 -4.88
CA LEU A 71 -10.98 2.76 -5.88
C LEU A 71 -12.36 2.10 -5.95
N SER A 72 -13.34 2.60 -5.19
CA SER A 72 -14.68 2.01 -5.07
C SER A 72 -14.62 0.50 -4.79
N LEU A 73 -13.83 0.09 -3.80
CA LEU A 73 -13.65 -1.33 -3.46
C LEU A 73 -14.94 -1.91 -2.86
N PRO A 74 -15.52 -2.98 -3.44
CA PRO A 74 -16.66 -3.66 -2.85
C PRO A 74 -16.39 -4.15 -1.42
N ARG A 75 -17.38 -3.96 -0.55
CA ARG A 75 -17.44 -4.63 0.75
C ARG A 75 -17.59 -6.15 0.59
N GLY A 76 -17.13 -6.88 1.59
CA GLY A 76 -17.17 -8.34 1.64
C GLY A 76 -16.09 -9.04 0.82
N LYS A 77 -15.05 -8.30 0.39
CA LYS A 77 -13.96 -8.81 -0.45
C LYS A 77 -12.62 -8.63 0.23
N ALA A 78 -11.66 -9.46 -0.17
CA ALA A 78 -10.28 -9.41 0.33
C ALA A 78 -9.33 -8.94 -0.78
N TYR A 79 -8.39 -8.08 -0.41
CA TYR A 79 -7.46 -7.45 -1.33
C TYR A 79 -6.02 -7.51 -0.84
N LYS A 80 -5.07 -7.73 -1.75
CA LYS A 80 -3.64 -7.65 -1.51
C LYS A 80 -3.15 -6.26 -1.90
N VAL A 81 -2.17 -5.73 -1.18
CA VAL A 81 -1.58 -4.42 -1.47
C VAL A 81 -0.10 -4.55 -1.79
N LYS A 82 0.32 -3.91 -2.87
CA LYS A 82 1.71 -3.85 -3.32
C LYS A 82 2.17 -2.40 -3.34
N MET A 83 3.36 -2.14 -2.81
CA MET A 83 4.05 -0.87 -2.98
C MET A 83 4.99 -0.98 -4.17
N VAL A 84 4.83 -0.11 -5.17
CA VAL A 84 5.63 -0.08 -6.40
C VAL A 84 6.39 1.23 -6.47
N ASN A 85 7.69 1.16 -6.68
CA ASN A 85 8.55 2.32 -6.91
C ASN A 85 8.29 2.84 -8.33
N LEU A 86 7.90 4.11 -8.45
CA LEU A 86 7.66 4.74 -9.75
C LEU A 86 8.86 5.53 -10.28
N ASP A 87 9.94 5.59 -9.50
CA ASP A 87 11.16 6.29 -9.82
C ASP A 87 12.35 5.30 -9.84
N SER A 88 13.55 5.75 -10.22
CA SER A 88 14.77 4.93 -10.14
C SER A 88 15.28 4.84 -8.70
N GLY A 89 16.17 3.88 -8.42
CA GLY A 89 16.82 3.75 -7.12
C GLY A 89 16.08 2.83 -6.15
N THR A 90 16.21 3.12 -4.84
CA THR A 90 15.66 2.30 -3.76
C THR A 90 14.80 3.16 -2.84
N VAL A 91 13.54 2.73 -2.65
CA VAL A 91 12.64 3.31 -1.67
C VAL A 91 13.02 2.80 -0.27
N ASN A 92 13.06 3.69 0.71
CA ASN A 92 13.13 3.31 2.12
C ASN A 92 11.85 3.77 2.82
N ILE A 93 11.16 2.79 3.40
CA ILE A 93 9.97 2.94 4.22
C ILE A 93 10.38 2.78 5.68
N TYR A 94 10.03 3.73 6.53
CA TYR A 94 10.30 3.62 7.96
C TYR A 94 9.27 2.71 8.65
N GLN A 95 7.99 2.92 8.36
CA GLN A 95 6.87 2.15 8.90
C GLN A 95 5.61 2.42 8.09
N GLY A 96 4.54 1.68 8.42
CA GLY A 96 3.21 2.07 8.01
C GLY A 96 2.13 1.14 8.55
N GLU A 97 0.91 1.45 8.14
CA GLU A 97 -0.29 0.83 8.67
C GLU A 97 -1.33 0.60 7.57
N VAL A 98 -2.03 -0.52 7.67
CA VAL A 98 -3.18 -0.87 6.84
C VAL A 98 -4.40 -0.98 7.74
N TYR A 99 -5.45 -0.24 7.41
CA TYR A 99 -6.76 -0.32 8.06
C TYR A 99 -7.70 -1.20 7.24
N TYR A 100 -8.37 -2.13 7.92
CA TYR A 100 -9.22 -3.13 7.29
C TYR A 100 -10.30 -3.64 8.28
N GLY A 101 -11.26 -4.43 7.79
CA GLY A 101 -12.33 -5.03 8.60
C GLY A 101 -13.72 -4.60 8.18
#